data_AF-A0A318PED5-F1
#
_entry.id   AF-A0A318PED5-F1
#
_cell.length_a   1.000
_cell.length_b   1.000
_cell.length_c   1.000
_cell.angle_alpha   90.00
_cell.angle_beta   90.00
_cell.angle_gamma   90.00
#
_symmetry.space_group_name_H-M   'P 1'
#
loop_
_entity.id
_entity.type
_entity.pdbx_description
1 polymer ?
#
loop_
_entity_poly.entity_id
_entity_poly.type
_entity_poly.pdbx_seq_one_letter_code
_entity_poly.pdbx_strand_id
1 'polypeptide(L)' 'MMSVTERIRQSLLALHMARALETLDHTLGRLEKGEISAIEAIDDLLAEELNLREGRR' A
#
# COMPACT_ATOMS: atom_id res chain seq x y z
N MET A 1 -10.31 -19.72 1.43
CA MET A 1 -9.20 -19.11 2.21
C MET A 1 -8.95 -17.74 1.62
N MET A 2 -8.76 -16.69 2.44
CA MET A 2 -8.42 -15.35 1.93
C MET A 2 -6.99 -15.31 1.40
N SER A 3 -6.79 -14.67 0.24
CA SER A 3 -5.47 -14.44 -0.35
C SER A 3 -4.64 -13.49 0.53
N VAL A 4 -3.33 -13.44 0.29
CA VAL A 4 -2.45 -12.49 1.00
C VAL A 4 -2.84 -11.04 0.67
N THR A 5 -3.20 -10.77 -0.60
CA THR A 5 -3.60 -9.43 -1.05
C THR A 5 -4.91 -8.98 -0.41
N GLU A 6 -5.88 -9.88 -0.23
CA GLU A 6 -7.13 -9.60 0.50
C GLU A 6 -6.86 -9.25 1.98
N ARG A 7 -5.94 -9.96 2.63
CA ARG A 7 -5.54 -9.64 4.01
C ARG A 7 -4.85 -8.30 4.12
N ILE A 8 -3.96 -7.96 3.18
CA ILE A 8 -3.33 -6.64 3.11
C ILE A 8 -4.39 -5.55 2.97
N ARG A 9 -5.36 -5.74 2.06
CA ARG A 9 -6.46 -4.80 1.85
C ARG A 9 -7.27 -4.55 3.13
N GLN A 10 -7.61 -5.61 3.87
CA GLN A 10 -8.30 -5.49 5.16
C GLN A 10 -7.47 -4.77 6.22
N SER A 11 -6.17 -5.05 6.30
CA SER A 11 -5.28 -4.35 7.22
C SER A 11 -5.22 -2.84 6.92
N LEU A 12 -5.05 -2.44 5.66
CA LEU A 12 -5.01 -1.03 5.27
C LEU A 12 -6.33 -0.32 5.58
N LEU A 13 -7.46 -1.00 5.33
CA LEU A 13 -8.79 -0.50 5.70
C LEU A 13 -8.91 -0.28 7.22
N ALA A 14 -8.52 -1.27 8.03
CA ALA A 14 -8.59 -1.22 9.48
C ALA A 14 -7.66 -0.16 10.09
N LEU A 15 -6.54 0.14 9.43
CA LEU A 15 -5.59 1.19 9.81
C LEU A 15 -5.97 2.59 9.30
N HIS A 16 -7.11 2.71 8.60
CA HIS A 16 -7.56 3.95 7.95
C HIS A 16 -6.51 4.53 6.97
N MET A 17 -5.78 3.66 6.29
CA MET A 17 -4.78 4.05 5.29
C MET A 17 -5.42 4.14 3.90
N ALA A 18 -6.29 5.12 3.71
CA ALA A 18 -7.06 5.28 2.47
C ALA A 18 -6.15 5.49 1.26
N ARG A 19 -5.04 6.22 1.41
CA ARG A 19 -4.13 6.50 0.31
C ARG A 19 -3.33 5.27 -0.09
N ALA A 20 -2.85 4.51 0.89
CA ALA A 20 -2.18 3.24 0.61
C ALA A 20 -3.14 2.24 -0.07
N LEU A 21 -4.42 2.26 0.29
CA LEU A 21 -5.44 1.42 -0.33
C LEU A 21 -5.66 1.78 -1.82
N GLU A 22 -5.64 3.08 -2.15
CA GLU A 22 -5.75 3.58 -3.53
C GLU A 22 -4.56 3.15 -4.40
N THR A 23 -3.36 3.11 -3.85
CA THR A 23 -2.13 2.77 -4.60
C THR A 23 -1.77 1.28 -4.56
N LEU A 24 -2.42 0.49 -3.70
CA LEU A 24 -2.10 -0.93 -3.48
C LEU A 24 -2.00 -1.74 -4.77
N ASP A 25 -2.99 -1.65 -5.67
CA ASP A 25 -3.02 -2.47 -6.89
C ASP A 25 -1.88 -2.08 -7.85
N HIS A 26 -1.53 -0.79 -7.90
CA HIS A 26 -0.38 -0.31 -8.69
C HIS A 26 0.94 -0.80 -8.10
N THR A 27 1.12 -0.70 -6.78
CA THR A 27 2.32 -1.16 -6.09
C THR A 27 2.52 -2.67 -6.24
N LEU A 28 1.46 -3.47 -6.11
CA LEU A 28 1.52 -4.92 -6.35
C LEU A 28 1.89 -5.23 -7.80
N GLY A 29 1.33 -4.50 -8.78
CA GLY A 29 1.70 -4.68 -10.19
C GLY A 29 3.18 -4.40 -10.48
N ARG A 30 3.78 -3.39 -9.83
CA ARG A 30 5.23 -3.11 -9.93
C ARG A 30 6.07 -4.21 -9.27
N LEU A 31 5.65 -4.68 -8.11
CA LEU A 31 6.30 -5.77 -7.38
C LEU A 31 6.30 -7.08 -8.19
N GLU A 32 5.17 -7.45 -8.79
CA GLU A 32 5.02 -8.65 -9.61
C GLU A 32 5.89 -8.62 -10.87
N LYS A 33 6.11 -7.44 -11.43
CA LYS A 33 7.02 -7.24 -12.58
C LYS A 33 8.49 -7.19 -12.19
N GLY A 34 8.80 -7.19 -10.89
CA GLY A 34 10.17 -7.03 -10.38
C GLY A 34 10.73 -5.61 -10.54
N GLU A 35 9.87 -4.61 -10.74
CA GLU A 35 10.27 -3.20 -10.83
C GLU A 35 10.63 -2.62 -9.46
N ILE A 36 10.09 -3.20 -8.39
CA ILE A 36 10.41 -2.90 -6.99
C ILE A 36 10.50 -4.19 -6.19
N SER A 37 11.30 -4.17 -5.14
CA SER A 37 11.36 -5.22 -4.12
C SER A 37 10.19 -5.13 -3.14
N ALA A 38 9.99 -6.21 -2.36
CA ALA A 38 8.93 -6.25 -1.36
C ALA A 38 9.09 -5.19 -0.26
N ILE A 39 10.34 -4.81 0.09
CA ILE A 39 10.59 -3.79 1.10
C ILE A 39 10.29 -2.38 0.56
N GLU A 40 10.63 -2.11 -0.70
CA GLU A 40 10.27 -0.86 -1.40
C GLU A 40 8.75 -0.73 -1.56
N ALA A 41 8.03 -1.82 -1.83
CA ALA A 41 6.58 -1.82 -1.87
C ALA A 41 5.94 -1.42 -0.52
N ILE A 42 6.52 -1.84 0.61
CA ILE A 42 6.05 -1.45 1.94
C ILE A 42 6.32 0.04 2.18
N ASP A 43 7.51 0.51 1.84
CA ASP A 43 7.90 1.92 1.99
C ASP A 43 6.99 2.83 1.14
N ASP A 44 6.78 2.51 -0.14
CA ASP A 44 5.91 3.26 -1.06
C ASP A 44 4.49 3.43 -0.49
N LEU A 45 3.89 2.35 0.06
CA LEU A 45 2.54 2.40 0.64
C LEU A 45 2.48 3.29 1.89
N LEU A 46 3.50 3.24 2.74
CA LEU A 46 3.58 4.06 3.95
C LEU A 46 3.85 5.53 3.61
N ALA A 47 4.73 5.79 2.66
CA ALA A 47 5.10 7.13 2.21
C ALA A 47 3.91 7.87 1.58
N GLU A 48 3.16 7.21 0.69
CA GLU A 48 1.94 7.77 0.10
C GLU A 48 0.94 8.19 1.18
N GLU A 49 0.71 7.34 2.18
CA GLU A 49 -0.20 7.64 3.28
C GLU A 49 0.32 8.77 4.19
N LEU A 50 1.61 8.80 4.49
CA LEU A 50 2.22 9.86 5.29
C LEU A 50 2.10 11.21 4.58
N ASN A 51 2.47 11.27 3.29
CA ASN A 51 2.37 12.48 2.47
C ASN A 51 0.95 13.06 2.47
N LEU A 52 -0.09 12.21 2.35
CA LEU A 52 -1.48 12.67 2.44
C LEU A 52 -1.80 13.29 3.81
N ARG A 53 -1.29 12.71 4.89
CA ARG A 53 -1.53 13.20 6.26
C ARG A 53 -0.75 14.47 6.57
N GLU A 54 0.43 14.64 5.99
CA GLU A 54 1.24 15.84 6.11
C GLU A 54 0.66 17.01 5.32
N GLY A 55 0.18 16.77 4.09
CA GLY A 55 -0.48 17.80 3.28
C GLY A 55 -1.83 18.30 3.84
N ARG A 56 -2.36 17.64 4.88
CA ARG A 56 -3.58 18.06 5.62
C ARG A 56 -3.27 18.87 6.89
N ARG A 57 -2.01 18.98 7.31
CA ARG A 57 -1.57 19.76 8.47
C ARG A 57 -1.18 21.17 8.07
#